data_AF-A0A8H4AYJ2-F1
#
_entry.id   AF-A0A8H4AYJ2-F1
#
_cell.length_a   1.000
_cell.length_b   1.000
_cell.length_c   1.000
_cell.angle_alpha   90.00
_cell.angle_beta   90.00
_cell.angle_gamma   90.00
#
_symmetry.space_group_name_H-M   'P 1'
#
loop_
_entity.id
_entity.type
_entity.pdbx_description
1 polymer ?
#
loop_
_entity_poly.entity_id
_entity_poly.type
_entity_poly.pdbx_seq_one_letter_code
_entity_poly.pdbx_strand_id
1 'polypeptide(L)'
;MSERAERFINIIDKNSSAMNLNDVTNPTQEELSNIGLAVQKLWELDKNRLEPGVDYTLNVYIAHGKDHSKPKPLFNHVDRKVNQIPTYKYFYALLDNYIPQTGIPEVVDDGEKKENERFLRACLQTGPMLYAFKYLKAKGAVKGSITDFENELNRIWFHMYRRQGHEEDSSSFEHVFLGEVKNGKAMAFHNWVTFYFYEKVGRITFESLIPLKEGHQKHKNPSGNEHVINLRFSFEGARKPYSTSFVGTSPEFELAMYSMLFLLKHSDTHVVLDEANLNIKIYPFDQDGMRYIGSAFPMILDPTNELN
;
A
#
# COMPACT_ATOMS: atom_id res chain seq x y z
N MET A 1 -25.08 3.24 1.57
CA MET A 1 -24.29 2.90 2.77
C MET A 1 -24.98 1.77 3.53
N SER A 2 -24.28 0.67 3.84
CA SER A 2 -24.87 -0.41 4.65
C SER A 2 -24.83 -0.05 6.13
N GLU A 3 -25.83 -0.49 6.89
CA GLU A 3 -25.99 -0.30 8.34
C GLU A 3 -24.78 -0.80 9.18
N ARG A 4 -23.87 -1.58 8.56
CA ARG A 4 -22.60 -2.03 9.16
C ARG A 4 -21.52 -0.96 9.17
N ALA A 5 -21.49 -0.04 8.20
CA ALA A 5 -20.48 1.03 8.11
C ALA A 5 -20.76 2.18 9.09
N GLU A 6 -22.02 2.47 9.40
CA GLU A 6 -22.41 3.56 10.30
C GLU A 6 -21.91 3.38 11.73
N ARG A 7 -21.71 2.14 12.20
CA ARG A 7 -21.14 1.87 13.53
C ARG A 7 -19.63 2.14 13.65
N PHE A 8 -18.94 2.35 12.53
CA PHE A 8 -17.49 2.63 12.53
C PHE A 8 -17.14 4.12 12.37
N ILE A 9 -18.09 4.96 11.94
CA ILE A 9 -17.77 6.31 11.47
C ILE A 9 -17.91 7.41 12.54
N ASN A 10 -18.59 7.16 13.66
CA ASN A 10 -18.80 8.18 14.70
C ASN A 10 -17.75 8.11 15.81
N ILE A 11 -16.69 8.93 15.66
CA ILE A 11 -16.08 9.81 16.67
C ILE A 11 -15.05 10.70 15.94
N ILE A 12 -15.16 12.02 16.16
CA ILE A 12 -14.40 13.10 15.50
C ILE A 12 -13.05 13.37 16.18
N ASP A 13 -12.12 13.82 15.34
CA ASP A 13 -10.92 14.64 15.60
C ASP A 13 -10.61 14.99 17.05
N LYS A 14 -9.49 14.43 17.51
CA LYS A 14 -8.51 15.03 18.42
C LYS A 14 -7.41 13.97 18.63
N ASN A 15 -6.32 14.03 17.85
CA ASN A 15 -4.96 13.57 18.20
C ASN A 15 -4.04 13.21 17.01
N SER A 16 -4.31 13.69 15.80
CA SER A 16 -3.27 13.77 14.75
C SER A 16 -2.97 15.24 14.49
N SER A 17 -1.76 15.70 14.80
CA SER A 17 -1.31 17.05 14.44
C SER A 17 -1.08 17.08 12.92
N ALA A 18 -2.08 17.51 12.16
CA ALA A 18 -1.94 17.75 10.73
C ALA A 18 -0.68 18.58 10.45
N MET A 19 0.21 18.06 9.60
CA MET A 19 1.43 18.75 9.22
C MET A 19 1.14 19.70 8.05
N ASN A 20 1.84 20.83 8.03
CA ASN A 20 1.85 21.78 6.92
C ASN A 20 3.18 21.69 6.18
N LEU A 21 3.23 22.28 4.99
CA LEU A 21 4.43 22.25 4.13
C LEU A 21 5.70 22.79 4.81
N ASN A 22 5.56 23.73 5.75
CA ASN A 22 6.69 24.29 6.49
C ASN A 22 7.23 23.38 7.60
N ASP A 23 6.45 22.38 8.03
CA ASP A 23 6.80 21.46 9.12
C ASP A 23 7.71 20.31 8.64
N VAL A 24 7.85 20.15 7.32
CA VAL A 24 8.67 19.10 6.69
C VAL A 24 9.91 19.74 6.08
N THR A 25 11.08 19.15 6.28
CA THR A 25 12.34 19.68 5.74
C THR A 25 12.37 19.62 4.21
N ASN A 26 13.11 20.53 3.58
CA ASN A 26 13.40 20.42 2.15
C ASN A 26 14.39 19.27 1.91
N PRO A 27 14.33 18.61 0.73
CA PRO A 27 15.27 17.54 0.40
C PRO A 27 16.71 18.07 0.31
N THR A 28 17.67 17.29 0.77
CA THR A 28 19.09 17.62 0.69
C THR A 28 19.65 17.34 -0.71
N GLN A 29 20.84 17.87 -1.04
CA GLN A 29 21.49 17.55 -2.32
C GLN A 29 21.84 16.06 -2.47
N GLU A 30 22.16 15.39 -1.35
CA GLU A 30 22.41 13.95 -1.33
C GLU A 30 21.15 13.16 -1.64
N GLU A 31 20.02 13.49 -1.01
CA GLU A 31 18.71 12.89 -1.28
C GLU A 31 18.27 13.12 -2.74
N LEU A 32 18.51 14.33 -3.28
CA LEU A 32 18.21 14.65 -4.68
C LEU A 32 19.06 13.88 -5.68
N SER A 33 20.25 13.42 -5.27
CA SER A 33 21.19 12.67 -6.09
C SER A 33 21.03 11.15 -5.94
N ASN A 34 20.39 10.68 -4.86
CA ASN A 34 20.17 9.27 -4.58
C ASN A 34 18.71 9.01 -4.18
N ILE A 35 17.95 8.41 -5.10
CA ILE A 35 16.52 8.11 -4.90
C ILE A 35 16.28 7.17 -3.71
N GLY A 36 17.23 6.29 -3.38
CA GLY A 36 17.12 5.41 -2.22
C GLY A 36 17.13 6.17 -0.89
N LEU A 37 17.92 7.24 -0.80
CA LEU A 37 17.91 8.13 0.36
C LEU A 37 16.59 8.91 0.49
N ALA A 38 15.99 9.30 -0.65
CA ALA A 38 14.67 9.93 -0.63
C ALA A 38 13.57 8.97 -0.16
N VAL A 39 13.62 7.70 -0.57
CA VAL A 39 12.70 6.65 -0.08
C VAL A 39 12.92 6.36 1.40
N GLN A 40 14.17 6.29 1.86
CA GLN A 40 14.50 6.20 3.29
C GLN A 40 13.93 7.40 4.05
N LYS A 41 13.97 8.60 3.47
CA LYS A 41 13.40 9.79 4.11
C LYS A 41 11.88 9.72 4.26
N LEU A 42 11.17 9.18 3.26
CA LEU A 42 9.74 8.89 3.38
C LEU A 42 9.46 7.92 4.54
N TRP A 43 10.30 6.89 4.70
CA TRP A 43 10.18 5.94 5.80
C TRP A 43 10.36 6.59 7.17
N GLU A 44 11.36 7.45 7.34
CA GLU A 44 11.58 8.20 8.58
C GLU A 44 10.42 9.14 8.93
N LEU A 45 9.76 9.70 7.92
CA LEU A 45 8.67 10.65 8.08
C LEU A 45 7.31 10.00 8.31
N ASP A 46 7.19 8.68 8.15
CA ASP A 46 5.95 7.93 8.35
C ASP A 46 5.62 7.75 9.85
N LYS A 47 5.11 8.83 10.45
CA LYS A 47 4.70 8.87 11.86
C LYS A 47 3.43 8.06 12.18
N ASN A 48 2.66 7.68 11.17
CA ASN A 48 1.46 6.87 11.33
C ASN A 48 1.74 5.38 11.18
N ARG A 49 2.98 4.98 10.84
CA ARG A 49 3.41 3.58 10.86
C ARG A 49 3.13 2.97 12.23
N LEU A 50 2.49 1.80 12.21
CA LEU A 50 2.15 1.03 13.40
C LEU A 50 3.35 0.25 13.92
N GLU A 51 3.53 0.23 15.23
CA GLU A 51 4.62 -0.51 15.88
C GLU A 51 4.25 -1.99 16.11
N PRO A 52 5.02 -2.97 15.61
CA PRO A 52 4.77 -4.38 15.88
C PRO A 52 4.92 -4.71 17.36
N GLY A 53 4.05 -5.57 17.89
CA GLY A 53 4.00 -5.91 19.31
C GLY A 53 3.28 -4.89 20.19
N VAL A 54 3.04 -3.67 19.69
CA VAL A 54 2.30 -2.62 20.38
C VAL A 54 0.95 -2.39 19.68
N ASP A 55 1.00 -2.03 18.40
CA ASP A 55 -0.17 -1.62 17.61
C ASP A 55 -0.77 -2.77 16.83
N TYR A 56 0.01 -3.80 16.54
CA TYR A 56 -0.47 -5.04 15.94
C TYR A 56 0.39 -6.22 16.36
N THR A 57 -0.17 -7.43 16.25
CA THR A 57 0.58 -8.69 16.41
C THR A 57 0.20 -9.66 15.31
N LEU A 58 1.20 -10.40 14.81
CA LEU A 58 1.03 -11.40 13.77
C LEU A 58 1.04 -12.81 14.38
N ASN A 59 0.22 -13.70 13.82
CA ASN A 59 0.38 -15.14 14.01
C ASN A 59 1.52 -15.63 13.12
N VAL A 60 2.71 -15.77 13.72
CA VAL A 60 3.89 -16.32 13.04
C VAL A 60 3.68 -17.82 12.82
N TYR A 61 3.32 -18.18 11.60
CA TYR A 61 3.15 -19.57 11.18
C TYR A 61 3.93 -19.83 9.90
N ILE A 62 4.73 -20.89 9.91
CA ILE A 62 5.54 -21.35 8.77
C ILE A 62 5.11 -22.79 8.49
N ALA A 63 4.53 -23.01 7.31
CA ALA A 63 4.07 -24.33 6.91
C ALA A 63 5.24 -25.28 6.66
N HIS A 64 5.24 -26.42 7.34
CA HIS A 64 6.20 -27.50 7.15
C HIS A 64 5.50 -28.75 6.58
N GLY A 65 5.84 -29.15 5.35
CA GLY A 65 5.29 -30.35 4.73
C GLY A 65 3.77 -30.32 4.55
N LYS A 66 3.09 -31.44 4.84
CA LYS A 66 1.62 -31.54 4.83
C LYS A 66 1.07 -31.26 6.22
N ASP A 67 1.11 -29.99 6.63
CA ASP A 67 0.41 -29.57 7.84
C ASP A 67 -1.10 -29.42 7.52
N HIS A 68 -1.93 -30.05 8.34
CA HIS A 68 -3.39 -30.06 8.25
C HIS A 68 -4.04 -29.18 9.32
N SER A 69 -3.24 -28.34 10.01
CA SER A 69 -3.76 -27.38 10.97
C SER A 69 -4.74 -26.41 10.31
N LYS A 70 -5.78 -26.02 11.07
CA LYS A 70 -6.74 -25.02 10.58
C LYS A 70 -6.01 -23.69 10.40
N PRO A 71 -6.20 -22.99 9.26
CA PRO A 71 -5.61 -21.68 9.05
C PRO A 71 -6.02 -20.73 10.18
N LYS A 72 -5.05 -20.12 10.84
CA LYS A 72 -5.29 -18.96 11.72
C LYS A 72 -5.20 -17.70 10.87
N PRO A 73 -5.89 -16.60 11.23
CA PRO A 73 -5.64 -15.30 10.62
C PRO A 73 -4.18 -14.90 10.75
N LEU A 74 -3.59 -14.21 9.77
CA LEU A 74 -2.27 -13.59 9.90
C LEU A 74 -2.28 -12.56 11.03
N PHE A 75 -3.29 -11.69 11.07
CA PHE A 75 -3.38 -10.67 12.10
C PHE A 75 -4.08 -11.22 13.33
N ASN A 76 -3.31 -11.43 14.40
CA ASN A 76 -3.85 -11.80 15.71
C ASN A 76 -4.52 -10.58 16.38
N HIS A 77 -3.88 -9.42 16.27
CA HIS A 77 -4.40 -8.16 16.79
C HIS A 77 -3.99 -6.99 15.88
N VAL A 78 -4.89 -6.01 15.77
CA VAL A 78 -4.61 -4.66 15.28
C VAL A 78 -5.37 -3.72 16.21
N ASP A 79 -4.69 -2.71 16.74
CA ASP A 79 -5.26 -1.76 17.69
C ASP A 79 -6.39 -0.96 17.02
N ARG A 80 -7.46 -0.72 17.76
CA ARG A 80 -8.61 0.05 17.27
C ARG A 80 -8.27 1.52 17.00
N LYS A 81 -7.20 2.05 17.58
CA LYS A 81 -6.72 3.42 17.33
C LYS A 81 -6.43 3.65 15.85
N VAL A 82 -6.10 2.59 15.09
CA VAL A 82 -5.88 2.66 13.63
C VAL A 82 -7.09 3.28 12.93
N ASN A 83 -8.31 2.96 13.37
CA ASN A 83 -9.54 3.50 12.78
C ASN A 83 -9.78 4.99 13.10
N GLN A 84 -9.01 5.55 14.04
CA GLN A 84 -9.08 6.96 14.42
C GLN A 84 -8.04 7.81 13.67
N ILE A 85 -7.03 7.17 13.07
CA ILE A 85 -6.04 7.86 12.24
C ILE A 85 -6.69 8.18 10.89
N PRO A 86 -6.76 9.45 10.46
CA PRO A 86 -7.53 9.84 9.28
C PRO A 86 -7.16 9.09 8.00
N THR A 87 -5.87 8.85 7.74
CA THR A 87 -5.43 8.20 6.51
C THR A 87 -5.87 6.73 6.45
N TYR A 88 -5.74 5.98 7.53
CA TYR A 88 -6.30 4.62 7.62
C TYR A 88 -7.82 4.62 7.55
N LYS A 89 -8.50 5.52 8.28
CA LYS A 89 -9.97 5.63 8.27
C LYS A 89 -10.51 5.83 6.86
N TYR A 90 -9.96 6.79 6.12
CA TYR A 90 -10.41 7.06 4.77
C TYR A 90 -9.97 5.97 3.79
N PHE A 91 -8.81 5.34 4.00
CA PHE A 91 -8.41 4.18 3.20
C PHE A 91 -9.41 3.00 3.37
N TYR A 92 -9.83 2.68 4.59
CA TYR A 92 -10.87 1.66 4.80
C TYR A 92 -12.20 2.00 4.11
N ALA A 93 -12.61 3.27 4.13
CA ALA A 93 -13.81 3.71 3.42
C ALA A 93 -13.70 3.45 1.91
N LEU A 94 -12.52 3.67 1.32
CA LEU A 94 -12.26 3.30 -0.07
C LEU A 94 -12.39 1.78 -0.27
N LEU A 95 -11.81 0.95 0.61
CA LEU A 95 -11.89 -0.52 0.49
C LEU A 95 -13.33 -1.05 0.54
N ASP A 96 -14.18 -0.45 1.37
CA ASP A 96 -15.58 -0.86 1.55
C ASP A 96 -16.41 -0.73 0.26
N ASN A 97 -16.09 0.22 -0.61
CA ASN A 97 -16.79 0.42 -1.89
C ASN A 97 -16.59 -0.78 -2.83
N TYR A 98 -15.46 -1.47 -2.73
CA TYR A 98 -15.08 -2.58 -3.61
C TYR A 98 -15.44 -3.96 -3.03
N ILE A 99 -16.24 -4.02 -1.95
CA ILE A 99 -16.94 -5.27 -1.61
C ILE A 99 -18.14 -5.35 -2.56
N PRO A 100 -18.18 -6.31 -3.51
CA PRO A 100 -19.28 -6.40 -4.45
C PRO A 100 -20.60 -6.59 -3.69
N GLN A 101 -21.48 -5.59 -3.75
CA GLN A 101 -22.89 -5.85 -3.51
C GLN A 101 -23.37 -6.62 -4.73
N THR A 102 -23.59 -7.93 -4.56
CA THR A 102 -23.99 -8.83 -5.65
C THR A 102 -25.11 -8.21 -6.49
N GLY A 103 -24.83 -7.93 -7.77
CA GLY A 103 -25.83 -7.53 -8.76
C GLY A 103 -25.95 -6.03 -9.09
N ILE A 104 -25.03 -5.16 -8.67
CA ILE A 104 -25.05 -3.72 -8.99
C ILE A 104 -23.76 -3.35 -9.75
N PRO A 105 -23.84 -2.75 -10.97
CA PRO A 105 -22.68 -2.20 -11.66
C PRO A 105 -22.03 -1.08 -10.83
N GLU A 106 -20.69 -1.02 -10.80
CA GLU A 106 -19.97 0.08 -10.16
C GLU A 106 -20.26 1.38 -10.92
N VAL A 107 -21.08 2.25 -10.33
CA VAL A 107 -21.29 3.61 -10.79
C VAL A 107 -20.58 4.50 -9.79
N VAL A 108 -19.51 5.18 -10.24
CA VAL A 108 -18.83 6.18 -9.41
C VAL A 108 -19.81 7.31 -9.10
N ASP A 109 -20.39 7.26 -7.91
CA ASP A 109 -21.30 8.28 -7.43
C ASP A 109 -20.53 9.49 -6.87
N ASP A 110 -21.23 10.61 -6.66
CA ASP A 110 -20.61 11.81 -6.09
C ASP A 110 -20.10 11.60 -4.64
N GLY A 111 -20.48 10.51 -3.99
CA GLY A 111 -19.98 10.06 -2.70
C GLY A 111 -18.57 9.49 -2.82
N GLU A 112 -18.33 8.58 -3.76
CA GLU A 112 -17.01 7.97 -3.98
C GLU A 112 -15.95 9.00 -4.37
N LYS A 113 -16.30 9.98 -5.21
CA LYS A 113 -15.39 11.10 -5.54
C LYS A 113 -14.98 11.88 -4.29
N LYS A 114 -15.91 12.14 -3.37
CA LYS A 114 -15.62 12.81 -2.10
C LYS A 114 -14.79 11.94 -1.16
N GLU A 115 -14.87 10.62 -1.25
CA GLU A 115 -14.01 9.72 -0.48
C GLU A 115 -12.58 9.75 -0.99
N ASN A 116 -12.38 9.71 -2.30
CA ASN A 116 -11.07 9.87 -2.95
C ASN A 116 -10.41 11.20 -2.53
N GLU A 117 -11.15 12.31 -2.59
CA GLU A 117 -10.66 13.62 -2.15
C GLU A 117 -10.31 13.65 -0.67
N ARG A 118 -11.17 13.09 0.21
CA ARG A 118 -10.91 13.05 1.66
C ARG A 118 -9.65 12.27 1.99
N PHE A 119 -9.46 11.11 1.34
CA PHE A 119 -8.27 10.30 1.50
C PHE A 119 -7.01 11.06 1.07
N LEU A 120 -7.00 11.62 -0.16
CA LEU A 120 -5.84 12.36 -0.66
C LEU A 120 -5.49 13.57 0.21
N ARG A 121 -6.48 14.35 0.64
CA ARG A 121 -6.26 15.50 1.53
C ARG A 121 -5.69 15.09 2.88
N ALA A 122 -6.18 13.97 3.45
CA ALA A 122 -5.61 13.44 4.68
C ALA A 122 -4.15 13.04 4.48
N CYS A 123 -3.81 12.35 3.38
CA CYS A 123 -2.43 12.01 3.06
C CYS A 123 -1.56 13.26 2.84
N LEU A 124 -2.08 14.31 2.19
CA LEU A 124 -1.35 15.56 1.95
C LEU A 124 -1.08 16.41 3.21
N GLN A 125 -1.59 15.99 4.37
CA GLN A 125 -1.29 16.57 5.68
C GLN A 125 -0.24 15.77 6.46
N THR A 126 0.49 14.88 5.79
CA THR A 126 1.47 13.97 6.41
C THR A 126 2.90 14.24 5.94
N GLY A 127 3.86 13.84 6.77
CA GLY A 127 5.30 13.95 6.49
C GLY A 127 5.70 13.33 5.13
N PRO A 128 5.34 12.06 4.84
CA PRO A 128 5.74 11.40 3.61
C PRO A 128 5.24 12.14 2.36
N MET A 129 3.97 12.52 2.33
CA MET A 129 3.40 13.14 1.13
C MET A 129 3.90 14.57 0.89
N LEU A 130 4.06 15.35 1.97
CA LEU A 130 4.62 16.69 1.88
C LEU A 130 6.10 16.65 1.45
N TYR A 131 6.88 15.68 1.93
CA TYR A 131 8.25 15.47 1.47
C TYR A 131 8.29 15.05 0.00
N ALA A 132 7.45 14.10 -0.43
CA ALA A 132 7.36 13.69 -1.83
C ALA A 132 7.05 14.87 -2.76
N PHE A 133 6.10 15.74 -2.38
CA PHE A 133 5.83 16.97 -3.11
C PHE A 133 7.06 17.88 -3.25
N LYS A 134 7.77 18.15 -2.13
CA LYS A 134 8.99 18.96 -2.15
C LYS A 134 10.09 18.35 -3.00
N TYR A 135 10.28 17.03 -2.89
CA TYR A 135 11.24 16.27 -3.67
C TYR A 135 10.96 16.38 -5.17
N LEU A 136 9.73 16.08 -5.58
CA LEU A 136 9.30 16.16 -6.97
C LEU A 136 9.41 17.58 -7.54
N LYS A 137 9.13 18.60 -6.71
CA LYS A 137 9.29 20.01 -7.09
C LYS A 137 10.75 20.38 -7.31
N ALA A 138 11.63 19.96 -6.40
CA ALA A 138 13.08 20.18 -6.52
C ALA A 138 13.69 19.44 -7.73
N LYS A 139 13.17 18.26 -8.09
CA LYS A 139 13.55 17.51 -9.30
C LYS A 139 12.91 18.05 -10.59
N GLY A 140 12.03 19.04 -10.50
CA GLY A 140 11.32 19.62 -11.64
C GLY A 140 10.24 18.72 -12.26
N ALA A 141 9.90 17.61 -11.60
CA ALA A 141 8.85 16.68 -12.02
C ALA A 141 7.44 17.24 -11.74
N VAL A 142 7.31 18.09 -10.73
CA VAL A 142 6.08 18.83 -10.39
C VAL A 142 6.40 20.33 -10.39
N LYS A 143 5.59 21.15 -11.06
CA LYS A 143 5.82 22.60 -11.18
C LYS A 143 4.83 23.46 -10.37
N GLY A 144 3.68 22.89 -10.03
CA GLY A 144 2.56 23.62 -9.43
C GLY A 144 2.62 23.82 -7.90
N SER A 145 1.47 24.22 -7.38
CA SER A 145 1.11 24.27 -5.97
C SER A 145 0.83 22.88 -5.40
N ILE A 146 0.61 22.80 -4.09
CA ILE A 146 0.17 21.56 -3.45
C ILE A 146 -1.22 21.13 -3.96
N THR A 147 -2.08 22.09 -4.31
CA THR A 147 -3.39 21.82 -4.91
C THR A 147 -3.26 21.22 -6.31
N ASP A 148 -2.31 21.69 -7.12
CA ASP A 148 -2.02 21.07 -8.42
C ASP A 148 -1.49 19.65 -8.24
N PHE A 149 -0.72 19.40 -7.18
CA PHE A 149 -0.24 18.07 -6.84
C PHE A 149 -1.37 17.14 -6.35
N GLU A 150 -2.33 17.65 -5.58
CA GLU A 150 -3.55 16.91 -5.20
C GLU A 150 -4.33 16.47 -6.45
N ASN A 151 -4.53 17.37 -7.41
CA ASN A 151 -5.19 17.07 -8.68
C ASN A 151 -4.42 16.02 -9.49
N GLU A 152 -3.08 16.12 -9.51
CA GLU A 152 -2.23 15.15 -10.20
C GLU A 152 -2.29 13.77 -9.53
N LEU A 153 -2.28 13.70 -8.20
CA LEU A 153 -2.48 12.45 -7.47
C LEU A 153 -3.86 11.86 -7.75
N ASN A 154 -4.91 12.69 -7.77
CA ASN A 154 -6.25 12.24 -8.12
C ASN A 154 -6.28 11.62 -9.52
N ARG A 155 -5.64 12.28 -10.49
CA ARG A 155 -5.51 11.79 -11.86
C ARG A 155 -4.72 10.49 -11.97
N ILE A 156 -3.63 10.33 -11.22
CA ILE A 156 -2.81 9.12 -11.25
C ILE A 156 -3.56 7.93 -10.63
N TRP A 157 -4.18 8.15 -9.47
CA TRP A 157 -4.69 7.07 -8.63
C TRP A 157 -6.15 6.73 -8.89
N PHE A 158 -7.00 7.71 -9.14
CA PHE A 158 -8.46 7.54 -9.17
C PHE A 158 -9.11 7.85 -10.52
N HIS A 159 -8.34 8.26 -11.52
CA HIS A 159 -8.88 8.35 -12.88
C HIS A 159 -9.16 6.93 -13.40
N MET A 160 -10.39 6.71 -13.87
CA MET A 160 -10.81 5.43 -14.42
C MET A 160 -10.26 5.26 -15.84
N TYR A 161 -9.85 4.04 -16.18
CA TYR A 161 -9.46 3.66 -17.52
C TYR A 161 -10.06 2.30 -17.87
N ARG A 162 -10.06 1.97 -19.16
CA ARG A 162 -10.67 0.72 -19.68
C ARG A 162 -9.68 -0.43 -19.65
N ARG A 163 -10.09 -1.58 -19.12
CA ARG A 163 -9.24 -2.77 -19.10
C ARG A 163 -9.59 -3.81 -20.15
N GLN A 164 -10.88 -4.12 -20.33
CA GLN A 164 -11.41 -4.99 -21.39
C GLN A 164 -12.83 -4.58 -21.79
N GLY A 165 -13.03 -4.09 -23.02
CA GLY A 165 -14.36 -3.70 -23.52
C GLY A 165 -14.52 -2.19 -23.72
N HIS A 166 -15.76 -1.70 -23.59
CA HIS A 166 -16.14 -0.32 -23.95
C HIS A 166 -16.30 0.63 -22.75
N GLU A 167 -16.25 0.15 -21.51
CA GLU A 167 -16.47 0.95 -20.29
C GLU A 167 -15.16 1.13 -19.49
N GLU A 168 -15.04 2.27 -18.81
CA GLU A 168 -13.92 2.57 -17.89
C GLU A 168 -14.23 1.93 -16.54
N ASP A 169 -13.50 0.86 -16.21
CA ASP A 169 -13.85 -0.11 -15.18
C ASP A 169 -12.72 -0.35 -14.15
N SER A 170 -11.62 0.38 -14.22
CA SER A 170 -10.52 0.21 -13.27
C SER A 170 -9.70 1.49 -13.03
N SER A 171 -9.08 1.60 -11.86
CA SER A 171 -8.17 2.68 -11.49
C SER A 171 -6.80 2.17 -11.00
N SER A 172 -5.77 3.02 -11.01
CA SER A 172 -4.45 2.63 -10.47
C SER A 172 -4.51 2.31 -8.97
N PHE A 173 -5.39 2.97 -8.23
CA PHE A 173 -5.62 2.69 -6.81
C PHE A 173 -6.08 1.25 -6.62
N GLU A 174 -7.09 0.81 -7.38
CA GLU A 174 -7.56 -0.57 -7.34
C GLU A 174 -6.45 -1.55 -7.69
N HIS A 175 -5.67 -1.30 -8.74
CA HIS A 175 -4.63 -2.23 -9.16
C HIS A 175 -3.46 -2.38 -8.19
N VAL A 176 -3.13 -1.34 -7.45
CA VAL A 176 -1.99 -1.33 -6.54
C VAL A 176 -2.42 -1.73 -5.13
N PHE A 177 -3.50 -1.14 -4.63
CA PHE A 177 -3.92 -1.26 -3.24
C PHE A 177 -5.03 -2.29 -3.05
N LEU A 178 -5.85 -2.54 -4.06
CA LEU A 178 -6.74 -3.69 -4.05
C LEU A 178 -6.06 -4.88 -4.73
N GLY A 179 -6.61 -6.05 -4.47
CA GLY A 179 -6.28 -7.20 -5.28
C GLY A 179 -7.52 -7.82 -5.85
N GLU A 180 -7.31 -8.65 -6.86
CA GLU A 180 -8.38 -9.22 -7.67
C GLU A 180 -8.13 -10.70 -7.92
N VAL A 181 -9.19 -11.42 -8.32
CA VAL A 181 -9.04 -12.76 -8.88
C VAL A 181 -9.13 -12.66 -10.39
N LYS A 182 -8.05 -13.03 -11.08
CA LYS A 182 -8.00 -13.11 -12.54
C LYS A 182 -7.54 -14.49 -12.97
N ASN A 183 -8.31 -15.14 -13.85
CA ASN A 183 -8.01 -16.48 -14.36
C ASN A 183 -7.73 -17.52 -13.25
N GLY A 184 -8.53 -17.48 -12.17
CA GLY A 184 -8.38 -18.38 -11.02
C GLY A 184 -7.13 -18.14 -10.16
N LYS A 185 -6.45 -17.00 -10.34
CA LYS A 185 -5.29 -16.59 -9.55
C LYS A 185 -5.58 -15.28 -8.84
N ALA A 186 -5.21 -15.20 -7.57
CA ALA A 186 -5.18 -13.94 -6.85
C ALA A 186 -3.98 -13.11 -7.37
N MET A 187 -4.28 -11.91 -7.86
CA MET A 187 -3.34 -10.94 -8.42
C MET A 187 -3.32 -9.68 -7.55
N ALA A 188 -2.22 -8.92 -7.63
CA ALA A 188 -1.94 -7.82 -6.69
C ALA A 188 -2.02 -8.32 -5.23
N PHE A 189 -2.58 -7.60 -4.25
CA PHE A 189 -2.50 -7.91 -2.80
C PHE A 189 -1.08 -7.82 -2.20
N HIS A 190 -0.58 -6.59 -2.15
CA HIS A 190 0.67 -6.26 -1.46
C HIS A 190 0.49 -5.34 -0.25
N ASN A 191 -0.68 -4.71 -0.11
CA ASN A 191 -0.98 -3.80 0.98
C ASN A 191 -1.59 -4.55 2.18
N TRP A 192 -1.01 -4.34 3.36
CA TRP A 192 -1.42 -5.05 4.58
C TRP A 192 -2.78 -4.60 5.12
N VAL A 193 -3.18 -3.34 4.90
CA VAL A 193 -4.48 -2.82 5.35
C VAL A 193 -5.59 -3.52 4.58
N THR A 194 -5.45 -3.64 3.26
CA THR A 194 -6.33 -4.43 2.39
C THR A 194 -6.34 -5.90 2.77
N PHE A 195 -5.17 -6.48 3.08
CA PHE A 195 -5.09 -7.86 3.54
C PHE A 195 -5.89 -8.06 4.83
N TYR A 196 -5.64 -7.22 5.84
CA TYR A 196 -6.32 -7.28 7.13
C TYR A 196 -7.84 -7.14 6.97
N PHE A 197 -8.27 -6.17 6.17
CA PHE A 197 -9.67 -5.94 5.87
C PHE A 197 -10.35 -7.20 5.30
N TYR A 198 -9.78 -7.80 4.26
CA TYR A 198 -10.37 -8.99 3.63
C TYR A 198 -10.25 -10.26 4.47
N GLU A 199 -9.22 -10.38 5.30
CA GLU A 199 -9.10 -11.44 6.29
C GLU A 199 -10.23 -11.35 7.33
N LYS A 200 -10.55 -10.14 7.80
CA LYS A 200 -11.62 -9.90 8.78
C LYS A 200 -13.01 -10.28 8.28
N VAL A 201 -13.25 -10.18 6.98
CA VAL A 201 -14.52 -10.59 6.34
C VAL A 201 -14.45 -12.01 5.74
N GLY A 202 -13.37 -12.76 5.99
CA GLY A 202 -13.24 -14.17 5.59
C GLY A 202 -12.98 -14.41 4.11
N ARG A 203 -12.59 -13.36 3.36
CA ARG A 203 -12.27 -13.44 1.93
C ARG A 203 -10.81 -13.83 1.69
N ILE A 204 -9.93 -13.62 2.67
CA ILE A 204 -8.54 -14.11 2.67
C ILE A 204 -8.40 -15.26 3.66
N THR A 205 -7.70 -16.31 3.22
CA THR A 205 -7.18 -17.38 4.07
C THR A 205 -5.66 -17.32 4.06
N PHE A 206 -5.07 -16.84 5.16
CA PHE A 206 -3.62 -16.89 5.38
C PHE A 206 -3.13 -18.35 5.42
N GLU A 207 -2.08 -18.67 4.65
CA GLU A 207 -1.51 -20.02 4.62
C GLU A 207 -0.19 -20.11 5.38
N SER A 208 0.75 -19.20 5.17
CA SER A 208 2.09 -19.29 5.76
C SER A 208 2.89 -18.01 5.55
N LEU A 209 3.74 -17.64 6.51
CA LEU A 209 4.88 -16.79 6.25
C LEU A 209 5.97 -17.61 5.54
N ILE A 210 6.81 -16.93 4.76
CA ILE A 210 7.88 -17.55 3.98
C ILE A 210 9.21 -17.02 4.52
N PRO A 211 10.07 -17.90 5.09
CA PRO A 211 11.38 -17.50 5.58
C PRO A 211 12.24 -16.82 4.51
N LEU A 212 13.02 -15.82 4.91
CA LEU A 212 13.98 -15.17 4.04
C LEU A 212 15.22 -16.06 3.88
N LYS A 213 15.85 -16.04 2.70
CA LYS A 213 17.13 -16.73 2.53
C LYS A 213 18.26 -15.88 3.11
N GLU A 214 19.16 -16.53 3.82
CA GLU A 214 20.38 -15.95 4.39
C GLU A 214 21.58 -16.76 3.89
N GLY A 215 22.06 -16.46 2.68
CA GLY A 215 23.10 -17.21 2.00
C GLY A 215 22.63 -18.58 1.46
N HIS A 216 23.60 -19.46 1.15
CA HIS A 216 23.34 -20.68 0.35
C HIS A 216 22.53 -21.78 1.07
N GLN A 217 22.42 -21.76 2.40
CA GLN A 217 21.89 -22.88 3.20
C GLN A 217 21.12 -22.45 4.46
N LYS A 218 20.98 -21.14 4.76
CA LYS A 218 20.26 -20.68 5.96
C LYS A 218 19.00 -19.94 5.58
N HIS A 219 17.99 -20.07 6.44
CA HIS A 219 16.77 -19.31 6.37
C HIS A 219 16.62 -18.50 7.66
N LYS A 220 16.29 -17.22 7.52
CA LYS A 220 15.86 -16.38 8.64
C LYS A 220 14.35 -16.52 8.74
N ASN A 221 13.90 -17.19 9.79
CA ASN A 221 12.48 -17.26 10.11
C ASN A 221 11.99 -15.87 10.55
N PRO A 222 10.80 -15.44 10.11
CA PRO A 222 10.20 -14.20 10.58
C PRO A 222 9.92 -14.27 12.08
N SER A 223 10.22 -13.19 12.78
CA SER A 223 9.90 -12.99 14.19
C SER A 223 8.48 -12.48 14.40
N GLY A 224 7.87 -11.89 13.36
CA GLY A 224 6.58 -11.21 13.43
C GLY A 224 6.69 -9.73 13.78
N ASN A 225 7.91 -9.23 13.95
CA ASN A 225 8.21 -7.83 14.22
C ASN A 225 8.82 -7.10 13.01
N GLU A 226 8.94 -7.78 11.87
CA GLU A 226 9.38 -7.18 10.63
C GLU A 226 8.24 -6.41 9.97
N HIS A 227 8.56 -5.24 9.41
CA HIS A 227 7.69 -4.46 8.54
C HIS A 227 7.71 -4.93 7.09
N VAL A 228 8.56 -5.89 6.72
CA VAL A 228 8.55 -6.53 5.41
C VAL A 228 8.44 -8.03 5.60
N ILE A 229 7.40 -8.63 5.03
CA ILE A 229 7.16 -10.07 5.10
C ILE A 229 6.98 -10.68 3.72
N ASN A 230 7.37 -11.94 3.60
CA ASN A 230 6.92 -12.80 2.51
C ASN A 230 5.83 -13.73 3.04
N LEU A 231 4.75 -13.86 2.29
CA LEU A 231 3.59 -14.65 2.70
C LEU A 231 2.94 -15.40 1.54
N ARG A 232 2.20 -16.43 1.92
CA ARG A 232 1.32 -17.21 1.08
C ARG A 232 -0.08 -17.18 1.66
N PHE A 233 -1.07 -17.06 0.78
CA PHE A 233 -2.48 -17.03 1.15
C PHE A 233 -3.35 -17.39 -0.05
N SER A 234 -4.64 -17.53 0.19
CA SER A 234 -5.66 -17.61 -0.85
C SER A 234 -6.67 -16.47 -0.68
N PHE A 235 -7.08 -15.83 -1.77
CA PHE A 235 -8.15 -14.83 -1.80
C PHE A 235 -9.31 -15.39 -2.63
N GLU A 236 -10.51 -15.47 -2.05
CA GLU A 236 -11.69 -16.02 -2.72
C GLU A 236 -11.43 -17.44 -3.31
N GLY A 237 -10.68 -18.26 -2.56
CA GLY A 237 -10.26 -19.60 -2.99
C GLY A 237 -9.14 -19.64 -4.04
N ALA A 238 -8.76 -18.51 -4.62
CA ALA A 238 -7.65 -18.41 -5.57
C ALA A 238 -6.32 -18.25 -4.83
N ARG A 239 -5.41 -19.21 -5.02
CA ARG A 239 -4.13 -19.25 -4.31
C ARG A 239 -3.12 -18.24 -4.84
N LYS A 240 -2.48 -17.49 -3.94
CA LYS A 240 -1.29 -16.68 -4.19
C LYS A 240 -0.07 -17.34 -3.53
N PRO A 241 0.81 -18.01 -4.31
CA PRO A 241 1.87 -18.85 -3.74
C PRO A 241 2.97 -18.05 -3.03
N TYR A 242 3.14 -16.77 -3.40
CA TYR A 242 4.16 -15.86 -2.90
C TYR A 242 3.69 -14.41 -3.06
N SER A 243 3.84 -13.61 -2.00
CA SER A 243 3.69 -12.16 -2.00
C SER A 243 4.74 -11.58 -1.06
N THR A 244 5.35 -10.46 -1.44
CA THR A 244 6.09 -9.58 -0.53
C THR A 244 5.19 -8.41 -0.19
N SER A 245 5.10 -8.06 1.09
CA SER A 245 4.24 -6.97 1.57
C SER A 245 4.95 -6.17 2.65
N PHE A 246 4.74 -4.85 2.64
CA PHE A 246 4.96 -4.06 3.83
C PHE A 246 3.88 -4.39 4.86
N VAL A 247 4.17 -4.28 6.15
CA VAL A 247 3.22 -4.46 7.26
C VAL A 247 3.40 -3.34 8.27
N GLY A 248 2.29 -2.79 8.73
CA GLY A 248 2.28 -1.68 9.67
C GLY A 248 2.56 -0.31 9.05
N THR A 249 3.11 -0.22 7.83
CA THR A 249 3.28 1.05 7.12
C THR A 249 1.97 1.80 6.95
N SER A 250 2.01 3.13 6.86
CA SER A 250 0.81 3.91 6.62
C SER A 250 0.41 3.93 5.14
N PRO A 251 -0.89 4.14 4.81
CA PRO A 251 -1.34 4.29 3.43
C PRO A 251 -0.60 5.43 2.70
N GLU A 252 -0.37 6.55 3.39
CA GLU A 252 0.33 7.72 2.84
C GLU A 252 1.80 7.45 2.52
N PHE A 253 2.47 6.55 3.26
CA PHE A 253 3.86 6.18 2.95
C PHE A 253 3.95 5.46 1.60
N GLU A 254 3.16 4.40 1.42
CA GLU A 254 3.13 3.65 0.17
C GLU A 254 2.65 4.53 -0.99
N LEU A 255 1.59 5.32 -0.78
CA LEU A 255 1.07 6.26 -1.77
C LEU A 255 2.13 7.30 -2.18
N ALA A 256 2.85 7.88 -1.22
CA ALA A 256 3.90 8.87 -1.48
C ALA A 256 5.06 8.26 -2.27
N MET A 257 5.53 7.09 -1.82
CA MET A 257 6.64 6.38 -2.45
C MET A 257 6.32 6.00 -3.89
N TYR A 258 5.19 5.33 -4.13
CA TYR A 258 4.81 4.89 -5.47
C TYR A 258 4.55 6.07 -6.40
N SER A 259 3.91 7.15 -5.92
CA SER A 259 3.69 8.37 -6.71
C SER A 259 5.01 9.05 -7.09
N MET A 260 5.93 9.16 -6.13
CA MET A 260 7.24 9.78 -6.35
C MET A 260 8.04 9.01 -7.39
N LEU A 261 8.15 7.68 -7.25
CA LEU A 261 8.87 6.83 -8.19
C LEU A 261 8.24 6.84 -9.58
N PHE A 262 6.90 6.78 -9.65
CA PHE A 262 6.17 6.83 -10.91
C PHE A 262 6.40 8.14 -11.68
N LEU A 263 6.26 9.29 -11.02
CA LEU A 263 6.46 10.61 -11.63
C LEU A 263 7.91 10.85 -12.07
N LEU A 264 8.87 10.26 -11.37
CA LEU A 264 10.29 10.27 -11.75
C LEU A 264 10.65 9.20 -12.80
N LYS A 265 9.67 8.37 -13.20
CA LYS A 265 9.83 7.27 -14.17
C LYS A 265 10.79 6.16 -13.71
N HIS A 266 10.87 5.90 -12.41
CA HIS A 266 11.59 4.76 -11.85
C HIS A 266 10.70 3.52 -11.82
N SER A 267 11.04 2.50 -12.61
CA SER A 267 10.36 1.19 -12.60
C SER A 267 10.97 0.21 -11.58
N ASP A 268 12.26 0.39 -11.29
CA ASP A 268 13.06 -0.44 -10.40
C ASP A 268 13.85 0.48 -9.47
N THR A 269 13.66 0.33 -8.15
CA THR A 269 14.36 1.15 -7.15
C THR A 269 14.87 0.28 -6.03
N HIS A 270 16.19 0.16 -5.95
CA HIS A 270 16.88 -0.60 -4.91
C HIS A 270 16.96 0.24 -3.63
N VAL A 271 16.45 -0.30 -2.52
CA VAL A 271 16.43 0.37 -1.21
C VAL A 271 16.69 -0.63 -0.10
N VAL A 272 17.11 -0.13 1.05
CA VAL A 272 17.13 -0.89 2.30
C VAL A 272 16.11 -0.26 3.23
N LEU A 273 15.05 -1.00 3.56
CA LEU A 273 14.01 -0.57 4.50
C LEU A 273 13.81 -1.68 5.52
N ASP A 274 13.75 -1.33 6.81
CA ASP A 274 13.61 -2.30 7.91
C ASP A 274 14.63 -3.46 7.82
N GLU A 275 15.89 -3.11 7.55
CA GLU A 275 17.00 -4.06 7.33
C GLU A 275 16.83 -5.03 6.13
N ALA A 276 15.76 -4.89 5.34
CA ALA A 276 15.50 -5.70 4.16
C ALA A 276 16.01 -4.99 2.90
N ASN A 277 16.78 -5.71 2.08
CA ASN A 277 17.12 -5.27 0.73
C ASN A 277 15.92 -5.48 -0.19
N LEU A 278 15.39 -4.39 -0.76
CA LEU A 278 14.19 -4.39 -1.57
C LEU A 278 14.48 -3.82 -2.95
N ASN A 279 13.76 -4.34 -3.94
CA ASN A 279 13.48 -3.62 -5.18
C ASN A 279 12.01 -3.20 -5.17
N ILE A 280 11.77 -1.89 -5.12
CA ILE A 280 10.43 -1.33 -5.29
C ILE A 280 10.11 -1.32 -6.79
N LYS A 281 9.15 -2.14 -7.17
CA LYS A 281 8.71 -2.31 -8.55
C LYS A 281 7.54 -1.37 -8.85
N ILE A 282 7.63 -0.63 -9.95
CA ILE A 282 6.51 0.10 -10.55
C ILE A 282 6.33 -0.42 -11.98
N TYR A 283 5.14 -0.90 -12.30
CA TYR A 283 4.77 -1.33 -13.65
C TYR A 283 3.82 -0.30 -14.27
N PRO A 284 4.34 0.69 -15.01
CA PRO A 284 3.53 1.67 -15.70
C PRO A 284 2.98 1.09 -17.02
N PHE A 285 1.90 1.67 -17.50
CA PHE A 285 1.44 1.47 -18.87
C PHE A 285 0.83 2.77 -19.42
N ASP A 286 0.76 2.87 -20.74
CA ASP A 286 0.21 4.04 -21.44
C ASP A 286 -1.09 3.65 -22.15
N GLN A 287 -2.13 4.47 -21.99
CA GLN A 287 -3.44 4.29 -22.63
C GLN A 287 -4.07 5.65 -22.89
N ASP A 288 -4.65 5.84 -24.08
CA ASP A 288 -5.35 7.07 -24.48
C ASP A 288 -4.53 8.36 -24.25
N GLY A 289 -3.22 8.29 -24.48
CA GLY A 289 -2.28 9.40 -24.31
C GLY A 289 -1.91 9.72 -22.86
N MET A 290 -2.34 8.88 -21.92
CA MET A 290 -2.14 9.02 -20.48
C MET A 290 -1.30 7.86 -19.96
N ARG A 291 -0.50 8.11 -18.91
CA ARG A 291 0.33 7.10 -18.25
C ARG A 291 -0.27 6.76 -16.90
N TYR A 292 -0.38 5.48 -16.60
CA TYR A 292 -1.00 4.94 -15.39
C TYR A 292 -0.10 3.94 -14.67
N ILE A 293 -0.47 3.54 -13.45
CA ILE A 293 0.20 2.49 -12.69
C ILE A 293 -0.66 1.23 -12.75
N GLY A 294 -0.15 0.18 -13.40
CA GLY A 294 -0.84 -1.11 -13.46
C GLY A 294 -0.51 -2.03 -12.29
N SER A 295 0.63 -1.82 -11.62
CA SER A 295 0.99 -2.52 -10.39
C SER A 295 2.17 -1.81 -9.72
N ALA A 296 2.23 -1.81 -8.39
CA ALA A 296 3.36 -1.31 -7.62
C ALA A 296 3.49 -2.12 -6.32
N PHE A 297 4.70 -2.58 -6.00
CA PHE A 297 4.93 -3.40 -4.80
C PHE A 297 6.42 -3.52 -4.43
N PRO A 298 6.74 -3.79 -3.15
CA PRO A 298 8.08 -4.18 -2.76
C PRO A 298 8.38 -5.62 -3.18
N MET A 299 9.63 -5.90 -3.52
CA MET A 299 10.14 -7.25 -3.74
C MET A 299 11.42 -7.42 -2.93
N ILE A 300 11.47 -8.41 -2.05
CA ILE A 300 12.72 -8.71 -1.33
C ILE A 300 13.73 -9.26 -2.32
N LEU A 301 14.93 -8.71 -2.27
CA LEU A 301 16.09 -9.19 -3.02
C LEU A 301 16.78 -10.26 -2.18
N ASP A 302 16.73 -11.51 -2.66
CA ASP A 302 17.54 -12.57 -2.09
C ASP A 302 19.03 -12.20 -2.29
N PRO A 303 19.89 -12.28 -1.25
CA PRO A 303 21.32 -11.97 -1.35
C PRO A 303 22.08 -12.79 -2.41
N THR A 304 21.46 -13.85 -2.93
CA THR A 304 22.05 -14.76 -3.92
C THR A 304 21.81 -14.37 -5.38
N ASN A 305 20.98 -13.35 -5.65
CA ASN A 305 20.65 -12.93 -7.02
C ASN A 305 21.50 -11.75 -7.55
N GLU A 306 22.47 -11.25 -6.77
CA GLU A 306 23.42 -10.23 -7.24
C GLU A 306 24.62 -10.81 -8.03
N LEU A 307 24.63 -12.11 -8.29
CA LEU A 307 25.66 -12.79 -9.09
C LEU A 307 25.00 -13.71 -10.11
N ASN A 308 24.41 -13.14 -11.18
CA ASN A 308 24.27 -13.77 -12.49
C ASN A 308 24.00 -12.73 -13.57
#